data_AF-A0A382TJ86-F1
#
_entry.id   AF-A0A382TJ86-F1
#
_cell.length_a   1.000
_cell.length_b   1.000
_cell.length_c   1.000
_cell.angle_alpha   90.00
_cell.angle_beta   90.00
_cell.angle_gamma   90.00
#
_symmetry.space_group_name_H-M   'P 1'
#
loop_
_entity.id
_entity.type
_entity.pdbx_description
1 polymer ?
#
loop_
_entity_poly.entity_id
_entity_poly.type
_entity_poly.pdbx_seq_one_letter_code
_entity_poly.pdbx_strand_id
1 'polypeptide(L)'
;VEDVPKLPEEHLEKAKEIISRHRTKKNCKRCYDRGYQGVNQLNMAITCYKCVDEEKVTEEWQAHVRDTPALAQAYGDYFEADEAEEAEIAGEEKPQVTHEQGRRVSADRSRRGGASQPHRSVGR
;
A
#
# COMPACT_ATOMS: atom_id res chain seq x y z
N VAL A 1 19.65 5.83 -24.29
CA VAL A 1 19.15 5.10 -23.12
C VAL A 1 20.34 4.91 -22.22
N GLU A 2 20.43 5.69 -21.17
CA GLU A 2 21.50 5.57 -20.18
C GLU A 2 21.35 4.19 -19.54
N ASP A 3 22.41 3.39 -19.62
CA ASP A 3 22.40 1.99 -19.16
C ASP A 3 22.44 2.03 -17.64
N VAL A 4 21.26 1.96 -17.01
CA VAL A 4 21.15 1.88 -15.55
C VAL A 4 21.90 0.62 -15.10
N PRO A 5 23.01 0.74 -14.35
CA PRO A 5 23.87 -0.39 -14.08
C PRO A 5 23.13 -1.41 -13.21
N LYS A 6 23.15 -2.67 -13.66
CA LYS A 6 22.51 -3.78 -12.95
C LYS A 6 23.00 -3.86 -11.51
N LEU A 7 22.07 -3.95 -10.57
CA LEU A 7 22.39 -4.01 -9.15
C LEU A 7 23.17 -5.30 -8.82
N PRO A 8 24.33 -5.21 -8.14
CA PRO A 8 25.04 -6.38 -7.63
C PRO A 8 24.16 -7.22 -6.72
N GLU A 9 24.36 -8.53 -6.72
CA GLU A 9 23.54 -9.47 -5.91
C GLU A 9 23.61 -9.15 -4.41
N GLU A 10 24.75 -8.69 -3.92
CA GLU A 10 24.97 -8.28 -2.52
C GLU A 10 23.96 -7.20 -2.06
N HIS A 11 23.71 -6.21 -2.91
CA HIS A 11 22.76 -5.14 -2.61
C HIS A 11 21.31 -5.60 -2.76
N LEU A 12 21.03 -6.55 -3.66
CA LEU A 12 19.72 -7.18 -3.80
C LEU A 12 19.37 -8.02 -2.55
N GLU A 13 20.34 -8.68 -1.93
CA GLU A 13 20.14 -9.37 -0.65
C GLU A 13 19.85 -8.37 0.47
N LYS A 14 20.56 -7.22 0.48
CA LYS A 14 20.31 -6.15 1.44
C LYS A 14 18.91 -5.56 1.30
N ALA A 15 18.46 -5.31 0.07
CA ALA A 15 17.09 -4.87 -0.21
C ALA A 15 16.05 -5.88 0.34
N LYS A 16 16.24 -7.18 0.09
CA LYS A 16 15.36 -8.23 0.62
C LYS A 16 15.33 -8.25 2.15
N GLU A 17 16.49 -8.05 2.79
CA GLU A 17 16.58 -7.95 4.26
C GLU A 17 15.75 -6.78 4.78
N ILE A 18 15.90 -5.58 4.21
CA ILE A 18 15.15 -4.37 4.58
C ILE A 18 13.65 -4.61 4.43
N ILE A 19 13.22 -5.14 3.27
CA ILE A 19 11.83 -5.48 2.98
C ILE A 19 11.25 -6.44 4.03
N SER A 20 12.05 -7.41 4.47
CA SER A 20 11.60 -8.41 5.45
C SER A 20 11.37 -7.81 6.85
N ARG A 21 12.13 -6.77 7.23
CA ARG A 21 12.03 -6.08 8.52
C ARG A 21 10.81 -5.18 8.59
N HIS A 22 10.50 -4.49 7.50
CA HIS A 22 9.36 -3.55 7.41
C HIS A 22 8.07 -4.23 6.95
N ARG A 23 7.92 -5.52 7.23
CA ARG A 23 6.67 -6.25 6.96
C ARG A 23 5.60 -5.89 7.99
N THR A 24 4.52 -5.32 7.51
CA THR A 24 3.31 -5.07 8.32
C THR A 24 2.51 -6.34 8.55
N LYS A 25 2.62 -7.34 7.66
CA LYS A 25 1.89 -8.63 7.78
C LYS A 25 2.79 -9.84 7.53
N LYS A 26 2.65 -10.84 8.40
CA LYS A 26 3.35 -12.14 8.29
C LYS A 26 2.79 -13.04 7.19
N ASN A 27 1.48 -12.97 6.93
CA ASN A 27 0.81 -13.75 5.89
C ASN A 27 0.23 -12.86 4.78
N CYS A 28 0.61 -13.09 3.52
CA CYS A 28 0.17 -12.34 2.35
C CYS A 28 0.11 -13.25 1.12
N LYS A 29 -1.09 -13.39 0.54
CA LYS A 29 -1.34 -14.17 -0.69
C LYS A 29 -0.75 -13.52 -1.95
N ARG A 30 -0.41 -12.22 -1.91
CA ARG A 30 0.09 -11.47 -3.07
C ARG A 30 1.57 -11.73 -3.31
N CYS A 31 2.37 -11.74 -2.24
CA CYS A 31 3.80 -12.03 -2.29
C CYS A 31 4.16 -13.43 -1.77
N TYR A 32 3.15 -14.24 -1.41
CA TYR A 32 3.34 -15.57 -0.81
C TYR A 32 4.31 -15.53 0.38
N ASP A 33 4.04 -14.61 1.30
CA ASP A 33 4.79 -14.44 2.55
C ASP A 33 6.27 -14.07 2.38
N ARG A 34 6.69 -13.62 1.19
CA ARG A 34 8.06 -13.17 0.91
C ARG A 34 8.31 -11.69 1.20
N GLY A 35 7.26 -10.87 1.22
CA GLY A 35 7.34 -9.40 1.35
C GLY A 35 7.59 -8.65 0.04
N TYR A 36 8.08 -9.32 -1.00
CA TYR A 36 8.29 -8.77 -2.34
C TYR A 36 7.65 -9.66 -3.41
N GLN A 37 7.29 -9.08 -4.56
CA GLN A 37 6.62 -9.77 -5.66
C GLN A 37 7.61 -10.46 -6.61
N GLY A 38 8.79 -9.87 -6.79
CA GLY A 38 9.85 -10.40 -7.64
C GLY A 38 11.05 -9.46 -7.71
N VAL A 39 11.99 -9.77 -8.59
CA VAL A 39 13.11 -8.88 -8.94
C VAL A 39 12.99 -8.47 -10.40
N ASN A 40 13.33 -7.21 -10.73
CA ASN A 40 13.33 -6.74 -12.10
C ASN A 40 14.61 -7.16 -12.85
N GLN A 41 14.74 -6.77 -14.12
CA GLN A 41 15.93 -7.05 -14.95
C GLN A 41 17.22 -6.40 -14.40
N LEU A 42 17.08 -5.34 -13.62
CA LEU A 42 18.16 -4.62 -12.94
C LEU A 42 18.49 -5.18 -11.56
N ASN A 43 17.97 -6.35 -11.18
CA ASN A 43 18.13 -6.93 -9.83
C ASN A 43 17.53 -6.05 -8.71
N MET A 44 16.49 -5.27 -8.98
CA MET A 44 15.77 -4.51 -7.96
C MET A 44 14.57 -5.31 -7.44
N ALA A 45 14.46 -5.44 -6.12
CA ALA A 45 13.34 -6.14 -5.49
C ALA A 45 12.07 -5.28 -5.49
N ILE A 46 10.98 -5.80 -6.06
CA ILE A 46 9.70 -5.11 -6.12
C ILE A 46 8.91 -5.42 -4.85
N THR A 47 8.72 -4.42 -3.99
CA THR A 47 7.98 -4.52 -2.72
C THR A 47 6.53 -4.97 -2.91
N CYS A 48 5.94 -5.49 -1.83
CA CYS A 48 4.52 -5.79 -1.79
C CYS A 48 3.76 -4.69 -1.03
N TYR A 49 3.08 -3.84 -1.78
CA TYR A 49 2.18 -2.78 -1.30
C TYR A 49 1.09 -3.21 -0.31
N LYS A 50 0.83 -4.52 -0.12
CA LYS A 50 -0.20 -5.01 0.80
C LYS A 50 0.29 -5.38 2.20
N CYS A 51 1.57 -5.71 2.32
CA CYS A 51 2.14 -6.31 3.53
C CYS A 51 3.51 -5.77 3.92
N VAL A 52 4.01 -4.78 3.18
CA VAL A 52 5.26 -4.08 3.44
C VAL A 52 4.95 -2.59 3.45
N ASP A 53 5.60 -1.90 4.37
CA ASP A 53 5.57 -0.45 4.48
C ASP A 53 6.56 0.12 3.45
N GLU A 54 6.05 0.59 2.31
CA GLU A 54 6.88 1.03 1.18
C GLU A 54 7.66 2.30 1.50
N GLU A 55 7.06 3.20 2.28
CA GLU A 55 7.70 4.44 2.73
C GLU A 55 8.95 4.12 3.57
N LYS A 56 8.82 3.26 4.60
CA LYS A 56 9.97 2.87 5.43
C LYS A 56 11.04 2.08 4.69
N VAL A 57 10.63 1.19 3.78
CA VAL A 57 11.59 0.45 2.96
C VAL A 57 12.37 1.41 2.06
N THR A 58 11.68 2.38 1.45
CA THR A 58 12.31 3.35 0.55
C THR A 58 13.28 4.25 1.31
N GLU A 59 12.91 4.74 2.49
CA GLU A 59 13.77 5.58 3.32
C GLU A 59 15.05 4.84 3.78
N GLU A 60 14.92 3.59 4.26
CA GLU A 60 16.06 2.76 4.66
C GLU A 60 16.92 2.36 3.45
N TRP A 61 16.30 2.12 2.30
CA TRP A 61 17.00 1.83 1.05
C TRP A 61 17.79 3.04 0.52
N GLN A 62 17.18 4.23 0.53
CA GLN A 62 17.86 5.47 0.15
C GLN A 62 19.06 5.75 1.06
N ALA A 63 18.91 5.55 2.37
CA ALA A 63 20.02 5.67 3.31
C ALA A 63 21.19 4.73 2.93
N HIS A 64 20.88 3.49 2.54
CA HIS A 64 21.88 2.52 2.09
C HIS A 64 22.55 2.92 0.77
N VAL A 65 21.79 3.47 -0.18
CA VAL A 65 22.31 3.98 -1.46
C VAL A 65 23.24 5.17 -1.22
N ARG A 66 22.87 6.12 -0.33
CA ARG A 66 23.71 7.27 0.03
C ARG A 66 25.02 6.86 0.73
N ASP A 67 24.98 5.83 1.57
CA ASP A 67 26.15 5.28 2.27
C ASP A 67 27.12 4.57 1.31
N THR A 68 26.63 4.07 0.17
CA THR A 68 27.43 3.37 -0.83
C THR A 68 27.81 4.30 -1.99
N PRO A 69 29.06 4.81 -2.07
CA PRO A 69 29.43 5.84 -3.07
C PRO A 69 29.27 5.35 -4.52
N ALA A 70 29.39 4.05 -4.78
CA ALA A 70 29.17 3.47 -6.11
C ALA A 70 27.68 3.50 -6.54
N LEU A 71 26.76 3.33 -5.59
CA LEU A 71 25.32 3.42 -5.86
C LEU A 71 24.84 4.86 -5.82
N ALA A 72 25.37 5.70 -4.92
CA ALA A 72 25.08 7.13 -4.88
C ALA A 72 25.43 7.83 -6.19
N GLN A 73 26.53 7.45 -6.86
CA GLN A 73 26.88 8.03 -8.16
C GLN A 73 25.94 7.58 -9.29
N ALA A 74 25.43 6.34 -9.24
CA ALA A 74 24.58 5.78 -10.28
C ALA A 74 23.08 6.07 -10.10
N TYR A 75 22.64 6.19 -8.84
CA TYR A 75 21.24 6.31 -8.45
C TYR A 75 20.95 7.54 -7.61
N GLY A 76 21.95 8.25 -7.09
CA GLY A 76 21.74 9.44 -6.24
C GLY A 76 21.00 10.56 -6.97
N ASP A 77 21.29 10.76 -8.26
CA ASP A 77 20.62 11.76 -9.11
C ASP A 77 19.11 11.51 -9.23
N TYR A 78 18.69 10.24 -9.28
CA TYR A 78 17.27 9.86 -9.32
C TYR A 78 16.52 10.22 -8.04
N PHE A 79 17.19 10.21 -6.89
CA PHE A 79 16.57 10.57 -5.61
C PHE A 79 16.63 12.08 -5.34
N GLU A 80 17.66 12.78 -5.82
CA GLU A 80 17.77 14.23 -5.69
C GLU A 80 16.76 14.97 -6.60
N ALA A 81 16.38 14.36 -7.74
CA ALA A 81 15.33 14.88 -8.62
C ALA A 81 13.90 14.66 -8.07
N ASP A 82 13.65 13.60 -7.31
CA ASP A 82 12.33 13.24 -6.75
C ASP A 82 11.87 14.23 -5.65
N GLU A 83 12.83 14.79 -4.90
CA GLU A 83 12.56 15.81 -3.87
C GLU A 83 12.01 17.13 -4.45
N ALA A 84 12.24 17.39 -5.75
CA ALA A 84 11.70 18.55 -6.45
C ALA A 84 10.29 18.31 -7.03
N GLU A 85 9.90 17.07 -7.32
CA GLU A 85 8.61 16.74 -7.97
C GLU A 85 7.51 16.38 -6.95
N GLU A 86 7.86 15.82 -5.78
CA GLU A 86 6.88 15.52 -4.71
C GLU A 86 6.26 16.78 -4.07
N ALA A 87 6.88 17.95 -4.24
CA ALA A 87 6.33 19.24 -3.85
C ALA A 87 5.16 19.71 -4.75
N GLU A 88 5.00 19.14 -5.95
CA GLU A 88 4.02 19.62 -6.95
C GLU A 88 2.71 18.81 -6.92
N ILE A 89 2.74 17.56 -6.42
CA ILE A 89 1.57 16.66 -6.33
C ILE A 89 0.79 16.75 -5.00
N ALA A 90 1.36 17.36 -3.96
CA ALA A 90 0.65 17.57 -2.68
C ALA A 90 -0.32 18.77 -2.70
N GLY A 91 -0.49 19.44 -3.85
CA GLY A 91 -1.26 20.68 -3.99
C GLY A 91 -2.71 20.55 -4.49
N GLU A 92 -3.14 19.42 -5.05
CA GLU A 92 -4.45 19.35 -5.69
C GLU A 92 -5.09 17.95 -5.65
N GLU A 93 -5.83 17.63 -4.57
CA GLU A 93 -7.19 17.08 -4.70
C GLU A 93 -7.89 17.05 -3.34
N LYS A 94 -8.89 17.91 -3.16
CA LYS A 94 -9.85 17.80 -2.07
C LYS A 94 -11.25 17.76 -2.66
N PRO A 95 -11.81 16.59 -3.03
CA PRO A 95 -13.21 16.51 -3.42
C PRO A 95 -14.06 16.54 -2.14
N GLN A 96 -14.43 17.75 -1.73
CA GLN A 96 -15.41 17.99 -0.68
C GLN A 96 -16.80 17.77 -1.28
N VAL A 97 -17.25 16.53 -1.31
CA VAL A 97 -18.64 16.20 -1.69
C VAL A 97 -19.58 16.80 -0.65
N THR A 98 -20.28 17.85 -1.06
CA THR A 98 -21.43 18.42 -0.34
C THR A 98 -22.61 17.46 -0.52
N HIS A 99 -23.02 16.79 0.55
CA HIS A 99 -24.34 16.15 0.59
C HIS A 99 -25.18 16.84 1.66
N GLU A 100 -25.67 18.02 1.28
CA GLU A 100 -26.73 18.71 1.99
C GLU A 100 -28.10 18.22 1.50
N GLN A 101 -29.08 18.28 2.39
CA GLN A 101 -30.54 18.20 2.18
C GLN A 101 -31.10 16.76 2.09
N GLY A 102 -32.03 16.32 2.94
CA GLY A 102 -32.74 17.01 4.00
C GLY A 102 -33.95 16.21 4.48
N ARG A 103 -34.67 16.84 5.40
CA ARG A 103 -36.06 16.62 5.79
C ARG A 103 -36.36 15.59 6.89
N ARG A 104 -36.46 16.15 8.08
CA ARG A 104 -37.29 15.69 9.20
C ARG A 104 -38.76 15.68 8.78
N VAL A 105 -39.51 14.64 9.12
CA VAL A 105 -40.87 14.79 9.69
C VAL A 105 -41.25 13.49 10.40
N SER A 106 -41.49 13.62 11.71
CA SER A 106 -42.24 12.68 12.51
C SER A 106 -43.67 12.58 11.98
N ALA A 107 -44.22 11.37 11.90
CA ALA A 107 -45.66 11.17 11.87
C ALA A 107 -46.02 9.81 12.47
N ASP A 108 -46.57 9.90 13.68
CA ASP A 108 -47.46 8.95 14.31
C ASP A 108 -48.48 8.37 13.31
N ARG A 109 -48.57 7.03 13.19
CA ARG A 109 -49.80 6.37 12.76
C ARG A 109 -49.90 4.93 13.26
N SER A 110 -50.47 4.83 14.45
CA SER A 110 -51.45 3.84 14.89
C SER A 110 -51.88 2.72 13.91
N ARG A 111 -51.81 1.48 14.40
CA ARG A 111 -52.81 0.39 14.26
C ARG A 111 -53.30 0.01 12.85
N ARG A 112 -52.99 -1.23 12.42
CA ARG A 112 -53.99 -2.34 12.26
C ARG A 112 -53.41 -3.56 11.53
N GLY A 113 -53.60 -4.73 12.14
CA GLY A 113 -54.11 -5.94 11.46
C GLY A 113 -53.12 -6.80 10.69
N GLY A 114 -53.01 -8.08 11.09
CA GLY A 114 -52.38 -9.10 10.26
C GLY A 114 -51.94 -10.34 11.03
N ALA A 115 -52.91 -11.14 11.50
CA ALA A 115 -52.66 -12.48 12.02
C ALA A 115 -52.09 -13.39 10.92
N SER A 116 -51.11 -14.24 11.25
CA SER A 116 -51.12 -15.69 10.96
C SER A 116 -49.91 -16.41 11.56
N GLN A 117 -50.18 -17.60 12.09
CA GLN A 117 -49.44 -18.42 13.06
C GLN A 117 -48.05 -18.96 12.64
N PRO A 118 -47.21 -19.36 13.62
CA PRO A 118 -46.18 -20.38 13.43
C PRO A 118 -46.78 -21.79 13.61
N HIS A 119 -46.63 -22.69 12.63
CA HIS A 119 -46.93 -24.11 12.84
C HIS A 119 -45.70 -24.85 13.37
N ARG A 120 -45.79 -25.30 14.62
CA ARG A 120 -45.02 -26.41 15.16
C ARG A 120 -45.63 -27.71 14.60
N SER A 121 -44.79 -28.64 14.19
CA SER A 121 -45.18 -30.03 13.97
C SER A 121 -44.35 -30.92 14.89
N VAL A 122 -45.02 -31.49 15.89
CA VAL A 122 -44.49 -32.52 16.80
C VAL A 122 -45.20 -33.83 16.42
N GLY A 123 -44.42 -34.89 16.23
CA GLY A 123 -44.85 -36.27 16.48
C GLY A 123 -45.12 -37.16 15.26
N ARG A 124 -44.38 -38.27 15.18
CA ARG A 124 -44.92 -39.59 15.56
C ARG A 124 -43.81 -40.47 16.14
#